data_AF-A0A967LMY8-F1
#
_entry.id   AF-A0A967LMY8-F1
#
_cell.length_a   1.000
_cell.length_b   1.000
_cell.length_c   1.000
_cell.angle_alpha   90.00
_cell.angle_beta   90.00
_cell.angle_gamma   90.00
#
_symmetry.space_group_name_H-M   'P 1'
#
loop_
_entity.id
_entity.type
_entity.pdbx_description
1 polymer ?
#
loop_
_entity_poly.entity_id
_entity_poly.type
_entity_poly.pdbx_seq_one_letter_code
_entity_poly.pdbx_strand_id
1 'polypeptide(L)'
;VVGALLEGLATSGDRLWPHDEWSAMRFDRPLGVGAVGGHGPIRYTVEELRPGRAVGFRFTGPPGLTGIHRFDLAADGEGSVLTHTIAGAASPGFAPAWMLV
;
A
#
# COMPACT_ATOMS: atom_id res chain seq x y z
N VAL A 1 9.43 10.67 15.38
CA VAL A 1 8.27 9.85 15.75
C VAL A 1 7.96 8.85 14.63
N VAL A 2 7.45 7.65 14.94
CA VAL A 2 7.26 6.56 13.95
C VAL A 2 6.28 6.93 12.82
N GLY A 3 5.28 7.77 13.10
CA GLY A 3 4.31 8.24 12.10
C GLY A 3 4.92 8.90 10.86
N ALA A 4 6.12 9.48 10.97
CA ALA A 4 6.84 10.06 9.83
C ALA A 4 7.21 9.02 8.76
N LEU A 5 7.26 7.73 9.10
CA LEU A 5 7.43 6.65 8.12
C LEU A 5 6.22 6.53 7.20
N LEU A 6 5.01 6.70 7.73
CA LEU A 6 3.78 6.68 6.94
C LEU A 6 3.63 7.95 6.09
N GLU A 7 4.05 9.10 6.61
CA GLU A 7 4.01 10.38 5.88
C GLU A 7 4.98 10.40 4.69
N GLY A 8 6.10 9.69 4.80
CA GLY A 8 7.08 9.55 3.73
C GLY A 8 6.77 8.46 2.70
N LEU A 9 5.75 7.62 2.93
CA LEU A 9 5.41 6.50 2.05
C LEU A 9 5.11 6.98 0.62
N ALA A 10 5.63 6.27 -0.37
CA ALA A 10 5.52 6.57 -1.81
C ALA A 10 6.12 7.91 -2.25
N THR A 11 6.96 8.53 -1.41
CA THR A 11 7.73 9.73 -1.76
C THR A 11 9.19 9.37 -2.08
N SER A 12 9.99 10.34 -2.50
CA SER A 12 11.45 10.14 -2.62
C SER A 12 12.15 9.93 -1.28
N GLY A 13 11.50 10.27 -0.16
CA GLY A 13 12.00 10.06 1.20
C GLY A 13 11.40 8.84 1.89
N ASP A 14 10.81 7.92 1.12
CA ASP A 14 10.22 6.70 1.65
C ASP A 14 11.29 5.81 2.30
N ARG A 15 11.09 5.55 3.59
CA ARG A 15 11.96 4.68 4.41
C ARG A 15 11.21 3.46 4.93
N LEU A 16 9.94 3.31 4.55
CA LEU A 16 9.08 2.22 4.97
C LEU A 16 8.97 1.15 3.89
N TRP A 17 8.93 1.54 2.62
CA TRP A 17 8.80 0.60 1.52
C TRP A 17 10.11 -0.19 1.27
N PRO A 18 10.04 -1.52 1.10
CA PRO A 18 11.20 -2.37 0.81
C PRO A 18 11.64 -2.22 -0.65
N HIS A 19 12.38 -1.13 -0.94
CA HIS A 19 12.79 -0.77 -2.30
C HIS A 19 13.77 -1.75 -2.96
N ASP A 20 14.48 -2.56 -2.18
CA ASP A 20 15.45 -3.52 -2.70
C ASP A 20 14.75 -4.76 -3.28
N GLU A 21 13.58 -5.13 -2.74
CA GLU A 21 12.81 -6.31 -3.14
C GLU A 21 11.60 -5.98 -4.02
N TRP A 22 11.10 -4.74 -3.95
CA TRP A 22 9.90 -4.33 -4.66
C TRP A 22 10.09 -3.06 -5.48
N SER A 23 9.47 -3.04 -6.66
CA SER A 23 9.32 -1.79 -7.44
C SER A 23 8.78 -0.67 -6.55
N ALA A 24 9.32 0.54 -6.71
CA ALA A 24 8.88 1.68 -5.92
C ALA A 24 7.37 1.92 -6.06
N MET A 25 6.72 2.15 -4.93
CA MET A 25 5.33 2.60 -4.88
C MET A 25 5.22 4.01 -5.46
N ARG A 26 4.32 4.21 -6.42
CA ARG A 26 4.08 5.51 -7.05
C ARG A 26 2.59 5.79 -7.22
N PHE A 27 2.23 7.05 -7.06
CA PHE A 27 0.86 7.55 -7.22
C PHE A 27 0.82 8.72 -8.20
N ASP A 28 -0.36 8.98 -8.74
CA ASP A 28 -0.66 10.12 -9.62
C ASP A 28 -0.56 11.48 -8.92
N ARG A 29 -0.66 11.50 -7.60
CA ARG A 29 -0.56 12.68 -6.73
C ARG A 29 -0.05 12.27 -5.33
N PRO A 30 0.27 13.22 -4.44
CA PRO A 30 0.60 12.88 -3.05
C PRO A 30 -0.47 12.00 -2.41
N LEU A 31 -0.07 11.13 -1.48
CA LEU A 31 -0.99 10.24 -0.80
C LEU A 31 -2.15 11.02 -0.18
N GLY A 32 -3.35 10.63 -0.56
CA GLY A 32 -4.61 11.20 -0.12
C GLY A 32 -5.74 10.31 -0.63
N VAL A 33 -6.89 10.34 0.06
CA VAL A 33 -8.04 9.53 -0.36
C VAL A 33 -8.39 9.81 -1.82
N GLY A 34 -8.53 8.74 -2.60
CA GLY A 34 -8.76 8.77 -4.04
C GLY A 34 -7.50 8.87 -4.90
N ALA A 35 -6.29 9.01 -4.35
CA ALA A 35 -5.06 8.90 -5.13
C ALA A 35 -4.94 7.49 -5.73
N VAL A 36 -4.50 7.41 -6.98
CA VAL A 36 -4.42 6.16 -7.74
C VAL A 36 -2.96 5.85 -8.02
N GLY A 37 -2.56 4.62 -7.73
CA GLY A 37 -1.16 4.23 -7.81
C GLY A 37 -0.95 2.73 -7.77
N GLY A 38 0.26 2.35 -7.39
CA GLY A 38 0.66 0.96 -7.37
C GLY A 38 2.16 0.77 -7.24
N HIS A 39 2.58 -0.49 -7.32
CA HIS A 39 3.97 -0.88 -7.49
C HIS A 39 4.07 -2.00 -8.53
N GLY A 40 5.05 -1.90 -9.44
CA GLY A 40 5.25 -2.86 -10.53
C GLY A 40 3.94 -3.08 -11.31
N PRO A 41 3.33 -4.28 -11.27
CA PRO A 41 2.05 -4.60 -11.90
C PRO A 41 0.81 -4.41 -11.01
N ILE A 42 0.99 -4.32 -9.70
CA ILE A 42 -0.09 -4.17 -8.74
C ILE A 42 -0.62 -2.74 -8.79
N ARG A 43 -1.95 -2.58 -8.81
CA ARG A 43 -2.63 -1.28 -8.84
C ARG A 43 -3.61 -1.19 -7.69
N TYR A 44 -3.73 0.00 -7.12
CA TYR A 44 -4.68 0.30 -6.07
C TYR A 44 -5.03 1.78 -5.96
N THR A 45 -6.15 2.06 -5.30
CA THR A 45 -6.60 3.41 -4.94
C THR A 45 -6.53 3.57 -3.43
N VAL A 46 -6.15 4.75 -2.94
CA VAL A 46 -6.19 5.08 -1.51
C VAL A 46 -7.65 5.23 -1.07
N GLU A 47 -8.11 4.36 -0.17
CA GLU A 47 -9.46 4.45 0.42
C GLU A 47 -9.46 5.15 1.78
N GLU A 48 -8.34 5.11 2.50
CA GLU A 48 -8.21 5.75 3.80
C GLU A 48 -6.82 6.36 3.99
N LEU A 49 -6.79 7.54 4.60
CA LEU A 49 -5.57 8.15 5.11
C LEU A 49 -5.86 8.81 6.46
N ARG A 50 -5.13 8.40 7.49
CA ARG A 50 -5.05 9.07 8.79
C ARG A 50 -3.59 9.50 8.98
N PRO A 51 -3.26 10.80 8.85
CA PRO A 51 -1.88 11.28 8.88
C PRO A 51 -1.09 10.74 10.07
N GLY A 52 0.09 10.17 9.78
CA GLY A 52 0.97 9.55 10.77
C GLY A 52 0.40 8.33 11.51
N ARG A 53 -0.78 7.80 11.13
CA ARG A 53 -1.49 6.74 11.85
C ARG A 53 -1.93 5.57 11.00
N ALA A 54 -2.43 5.80 9.80
CA ALA A 54 -2.81 4.71 8.91
C ALA A 54 -2.92 5.16 7.46
N VAL A 55 -2.73 4.22 6.55
CA VAL A 55 -3.09 4.37 5.14
C VAL A 55 -3.62 3.04 4.62
N GLY A 56 -4.73 3.10 3.88
CA GLY A 56 -5.42 1.94 3.33
C GLY A 56 -5.59 2.07 1.83
N PHE A 57 -5.28 0.99 1.13
CA PHE A 57 -5.35 0.86 -0.32
C PHE A 57 -6.31 -0.26 -0.71
N ARG A 58 -7.08 -0.05 -1.78
CA ARG A 58 -7.95 -1.04 -2.41
C ARG A 58 -7.33 -1.52 -3.70
N PHE A 59 -7.14 -2.83 -3.87
CA PHE A 59 -6.67 -3.37 -5.14
C PHE A 59 -7.64 -3.04 -6.27
N THR A 60 -7.09 -2.48 -7.35
CA THR A 60 -7.78 -2.18 -8.60
C THR A 60 -7.18 -2.94 -9.78
N GLY A 61 -6.02 -3.57 -9.59
CA GLY A 61 -5.40 -4.41 -10.59
C GLY A 61 -4.27 -5.27 -10.03
N PRO A 62 -3.94 -6.39 -10.69
CA PRO A 62 -4.45 -6.82 -12.01
C PRO A 62 -5.87 -7.42 -11.96
N PRO A 63 -6.54 -7.60 -13.12
CA PRO A 63 -7.89 -8.17 -13.17
C PRO A 63 -8.00 -9.49 -12.40
N GLY A 64 -9.08 -9.64 -11.65
CA GLY A 64 -9.32 -10.81 -10.81
C GLY A 64 -8.67 -10.77 -9.43
N LEU A 65 -7.81 -9.78 -9.13
CA LEU A 65 -7.36 -9.50 -7.77
C LEU A 65 -8.33 -8.52 -7.09
N THR A 66 -8.89 -8.90 -5.95
CA THR A 66 -9.65 -7.99 -5.08
C THR A 66 -9.14 -8.08 -3.65
N GLY A 67 -9.24 -7.00 -2.89
CA GLY A 67 -8.76 -6.96 -1.52
C GLY A 67 -8.13 -5.63 -1.15
N ILE A 68 -7.38 -5.63 -0.06
CA ILE A 68 -6.75 -4.46 0.53
C ILE A 68 -5.26 -4.66 0.78
N HIS A 69 -4.56 -3.53 0.81
CA HIS A 69 -3.22 -3.39 1.34
C HIS A 69 -3.24 -2.22 2.32
N ARG A 70 -2.71 -2.39 3.54
CA ARG A 70 -2.88 -1.41 4.62
C ARG A 70 -1.68 -1.35 5.53
N PHE A 71 -1.40 -0.15 6.04
CA PHE A 71 -0.51 0.08 7.16
C PHE A 71 -1.27 0.76 8.30
N ASP A 72 -1.14 0.24 9.53
CA ASP A 72 -1.70 0.83 10.75
C ASP A 72 -0.63 0.99 11.82
N LEU A 73 -0.52 2.18 12.40
CA LEU A 73 0.37 2.47 13.50
C LEU A 73 -0.43 2.67 14.79
N ALA A 74 -0.23 1.75 15.74
CA ALA A 74 -0.78 1.82 17.08
C ALA A 74 0.33 2.14 18.11
N ALA A 75 -0.06 2.78 19.21
CA ALA A 75 0.81 2.88 20.38
C ALA A 75 0.84 1.53 21.10
N ASP A 76 1.98 1.18 21.68
CA ASP A 76 2.16 -0.04 22.47
C ASP A 76 3.06 0.25 23.67
N GLY A 77 2.45 0.63 24.80
CA GLY A 77 3.17 1.16 25.96
C GLY A 77 4.01 2.38 25.60
N GLU A 78 5.30 2.32 25.93
CA GLU A 78 6.31 3.34 25.55
C GLU A 78 6.76 3.24 24.08
N GLY A 79 6.27 2.23 23.35
CA GLY A 79 6.64 1.93 21.97
C GLY A 79 5.51 2.15 20.96
N SER A 80 5.68 1.58 19.78
CA SER A 80 4.66 1.59 18.73
C SER A 80 4.73 0.32 17.89
N VAL A 81 3.58 -0.16 17.42
CA VAL A 81 3.47 -1.30 16.52
C VAL A 81 2.94 -0.80 15.18
N LEU A 82 3.69 -1.08 14.11
CA LEU A 82 3.27 -0.87 12.74
C LEU A 82 2.85 -2.20 12.13
N THR A 83 1.57 -2.35 11.82
CA THR A 83 1.01 -3.54 11.19
C THR A 83 0.90 -3.31 9.69
N HIS A 84 1.49 -4.20 8.90
CA HIS A 84 1.35 -4.23 7.44
C HIS A 84 0.46 -5.40 7.05
N THR A 85 -0.75 -5.10 6.55
CA THR A 85 -1.74 -6.11 6.18
C THR A 85 -1.91 -6.13 4.67
N ILE A 86 -1.86 -7.32 4.08
CA ILE A 86 -2.30 -7.59 2.72
C ILE A 86 -3.33 -8.71 2.81
N ALA A 87 -4.54 -8.44 2.35
CA ALA A 87 -5.63 -9.42 2.39
C ALA A 87 -6.42 -9.31 1.09
N GLY A 88 -6.70 -10.44 0.45
CA GLY A 88 -7.43 -10.43 -0.80
C GLY A 88 -7.82 -11.80 -1.28
N ALA A 89 -8.55 -11.82 -2.39
CA ALA A 89 -8.97 -12.99 -3.11
C ALA A 89 -8.56 -12.86 -4.58
N ALA A 90 -8.18 -13.99 -5.17
CA ALA A 90 -7.96 -14.12 -6.59
C ALA A 90 -9.12 -14.88 -7.22
N SER A 91 -9.71 -14.33 -8.28
CA SER A 91 -10.65 -15.07 -9.12
C SER A 91 -9.89 -16.03 -10.06
N PRO A 92 -10.54 -17.03 -10.67
CA PRO A 92 -9.89 -17.93 -11.62
C PRO A 92 -9.21 -17.21 -12.80
N GLY A 93 -9.70 -16.04 -13.20
CA GLY A 93 -9.12 -15.22 -14.26
C GLY A 93 -7.83 -14.49 -13.88
N PHE A 94 -7.47 -14.44 -12.59
CA PHE A 94 -6.25 -13.80 -12.10
C PHE A 94 -4.98 -14.53 -12.56
N ALA A 95 -4.97 -15.87 -12.47
CA ALA A 95 -3.78 -16.68 -12.79
C ALA A 95 -3.22 -16.45 -14.22
N PRO A 96 -4.04 -16.48 -15.30
CA PRO A 96 -3.52 -16.17 -16.63
C PRO A 96 -3.11 -14.70 -16.79
N ALA A 97 -3.81 -13.76 -16.14
CA ALA A 97 -3.44 -12.34 -16.16
C ALA A 97 -2.07 -12.10 -15.48
N TRP A 98 -1.78 -12.84 -14.42
CA TRP A 98 -0.51 -12.76 -13.68
C TRP A 98 0.70 -13.30 -14.47
N MET A 99 0.51 -14.23 -15.40
CA MET A 99 1.62 -14.76 -16.21
C MET A 99 2.13 -13.78 -17.28
N LEU A 100 1.37 -12.71 -17.56
CA LEU A 100 1.70 -11.68 -18.55
C LEU A 100 2.41 -10.46 -17.94
N VAL A 101 2.71 -10.55 -16.64
CA VAL A 101 3.27 -9.51 -15.78
C VAL A 101 4.71 -9.86 -15.45
#